data_AF-A0A7X4I061-F1
#
_entry.id   AF-A0A7X4I061-F1
#
_cell.length_a   1.000
_cell.length_b   1.000
_cell.length_c   1.000
_cell.angle_alpha   90.00
_cell.angle_beta   90.00
_cell.angle_gamma   90.00
#
_symmetry.space_group_name_H-M   'P 1'
#
loop_
_entity.id
_entity.type
_entity.pdbx_description
1 polymer ?
#
loop_
_entity_poly.entity_id
_entity_poly.type
_entity_poly.pdbx_seq_one_letter_code
_entity_poly.pdbx_strand_id
1 'polypeptide(L)' 'MKIHEYQAKTLLAAAGVSVPRGEPAFTADEARAAAERLGGRVVVKAQIHAGGRGKGGGVQL' A
#
# COMPACT_ATOMS: atom_id res chain seq x y z
N MET A 1 -10.24 -5.75 16.69
CA MET A 1 -8.87 -5.41 16.24
C MET A 1 -8.92 -5.01 14.78
N LYS A 2 -8.22 -3.96 14.36
CA LYS A 2 -8.12 -3.55 12.94
C LYS A 2 -6.73 -3.93 12.40
N ILE A 3 -6.64 -4.09 11.08
CA ILE A 3 -5.38 -4.31 10.35
C ILE A 3 -5.20 -3.24 9.25
N HIS A 4 -3.96 -3.02 8.84
CA HIS A 4 -3.61 -2.10 7.77
C HIS A 4 -3.99 -2.66 6.38
N GLU A 5 -4.04 -1.79 5.36
CA GLU A 5 -4.35 -2.18 3.97
C GLU A 5 -3.36 -3.23 3.45
N TYR A 6 -2.06 -3.05 3.72
CA TYR A 6 -1.04 -4.01 3.24
C TYR A 6 -1.21 -5.40 3.88
N GLN A 7 -1.54 -5.46 5.18
CA GLN A 7 -1.78 -6.73 5.90
C GLN A 7 -3.00 -7.45 5.33
N ALA A 8 -4.09 -6.72 5.09
CA ALA A 8 -5.29 -7.27 4.48
C ALA A 8 -5.00 -7.82 3.08
N LYS A 9 -4.22 -7.09 2.27
CA LYS A 9 -3.79 -7.56 0.94
C LYS A 9 -2.95 -8.84 1.02
N THR A 10 -2.03 -8.95 1.96
CA THR A 10 -1.24 -10.17 2.17
C THR A 10 -2.13 -11.37 2.48
N LEU A 11 -3.10 -11.21 3.37
CA LEU A 11 -4.05 -12.29 3.72
C LEU A 11 -4.94 -12.68 2.54
N LEU A 12 -5.47 -11.69 1.81
CA LEU A 12 -6.30 -11.93 0.63
C LEU A 12 -5.53 -12.63 -0.49
N ALA A 13 -4.30 -12.20 -0.77
CA ALA A 13 -3.43 -12.84 -1.75
C ALA A 13 -3.12 -14.30 -1.36
N ALA A 14 -2.83 -14.56 -0.08
CA ALA A 14 -2.61 -15.92 0.43
C ALA A 14 -3.85 -16.82 0.30
N ALA A 15 -5.05 -16.23 0.29
CA ALA A 15 -6.32 -16.91 0.05
C ALA A 15 -6.69 -17.02 -1.45
N GLY A 16 -5.81 -16.61 -2.37
CA GLY A 16 -6.06 -16.68 -3.82
C GLY A 16 -6.90 -15.54 -4.40
N VAL A 17 -7.20 -14.50 -3.61
CA VAL A 17 -7.91 -13.31 -4.10
C VAL A 17 -6.95 -12.39 -4.83
N SER A 18 -7.31 -11.93 -6.03
CA SER A 18 -6.50 -10.98 -6.79
C SER A 18 -6.45 -9.63 -6.08
N VAL A 19 -5.23 -9.14 -5.83
CA VAL A 19 -4.97 -7.83 -5.24
C VAL A 19 -3.88 -7.11 -6.04
N PRO A 20 -3.90 -5.76 -6.10
CA PRO A 20 -2.82 -5.02 -6.74
C PRO A 20 -1.48 -5.27 -6.05
N ARG A 21 -0.42 -5.45 -6.84
CA ARG A 21 0.96 -5.55 -6.35
C ARG A 21 1.34 -4.30 -5.55
N GLY A 22 2.05 -4.49 -4.46
CA GLY A 22 2.53 -3.40 -3.60
C GLY A 22 3.33 -3.92 -2.43
N GLU A 23 4.14 -3.05 -1.84
CA GLU A 23 5.02 -3.36 -0.72
C GLU A 23 4.85 -2.29 0.37
N PRO A 24 4.88 -2.63 1.68
CA PRO A 24 4.96 -1.65 2.73
C PRO A 24 6.35 -0.98 2.71
N ALA A 25 6.39 0.31 3.03
CA ALA A 25 7.61 1.07 3.20
C ALA A 25 7.52 1.87 4.50
N PHE A 26 8.59 1.83 5.29
CA PHE A 26 8.73 2.52 6.57
C PHE A 26 9.66 3.74 6.47
N THR A 27 10.37 3.86 5.36
CA THR A 27 11.22 5.01 5.02
C THR A 27 10.95 5.50 3.61
N ALA A 28 11.37 6.74 3.31
CA ALA A 28 11.25 7.30 1.95
C ALA A 28 12.09 6.52 0.93
N ASP A 29 13.27 6.06 1.32
CA ASP A 29 14.16 5.28 0.46
C ASP A 29 13.56 3.90 0.13
N GLU A 30 12.92 3.24 1.11
CA GLU A 30 12.17 2.01 0.86
C GLU A 30 11.01 2.23 -0.10
N ALA A 31 10.29 3.34 0.03
CA ALA A 31 9.17 3.68 -0.85
C ALA A 31 9.66 3.90 -2.30
N ARG A 32 10.79 4.58 -2.47
CA ARG A 32 11.44 4.75 -3.77
C ARG A 32 11.87 3.41 -4.36
N ALA A 33 12.57 2.58 -3.60
CA ALA A 33 13.04 1.29 -4.08
C ALA A 33 11.87 0.35 -4.44
N ALA A 34 10.77 0.38 -3.67
CA ALA A 34 9.55 -0.36 -3.99
C ALA A 34 8.91 0.14 -5.30
N ALA A 35 8.87 1.46 -5.51
CA ALA A 35 8.37 2.03 -6.76
C ALA A 35 9.18 1.56 -7.98
N GLU A 36 10.52 1.56 -7.86
CA GLU A 36 11.43 1.07 -8.90
C GLU A 36 11.20 -0.43 -9.19
N ARG A 37 10.99 -1.26 -8.17
CA ARG A 37 10.68 -2.70 -8.35
C ARG A 37 9.32 -2.96 -8.99
N LEU A 38 8.29 -2.22 -8.59
CA LEU A 38 6.93 -2.39 -9.11
C LEU A 38 6.83 -1.99 -10.59
N GLY A 39 7.58 -0.96 -10.98
CA GLY A 39 7.65 -0.42 -12.33
C GLY A 39 6.37 0.32 -12.75
N GLY A 40 6.53 1.30 -13.64
CA GLY A 40 5.42 2.10 -14.16
C GLY A 40 4.89 3.12 -13.16
N ARG A 41 3.61 3.46 -13.27
CA ARG A 41 2.93 4.40 -12.35
C ARG A 41 2.53 3.68 -11.07
N VAL A 42 2.88 4.26 -9.93
CA VAL A 42 2.61 3.70 -8.59
C VAL A 42 1.66 4.61 -7.82
N VAL A 43 1.14 4.13 -6.69
CA VAL A 43 0.33 4.94 -5.77
C VAL A 43 0.90 4.81 -4.37
N VAL A 44 1.30 5.93 -3.77
CA VAL A 44 1.76 5.98 -2.38
C VAL A 44 0.57 6.18 -1.46
N LYS A 45 0.41 5.31 -0.46
CA LYS A 45 -0.76 5.31 0.44
C LYS A 45 -0.36 5.25 1.90
N ALA A 46 -0.78 6.25 2.68
CA ALA A 46 -0.66 6.25 4.12
C ALA A 46 -1.35 5.01 4.73
N GLN A 47 -0.63 4.31 5.62
CA GLN A 47 -1.12 3.12 6.32
C GLN A 47 -1.64 3.50 7.71
N ILE A 48 -2.95 3.74 7.82
CA ILE A 48 -3.64 4.04 9.09
C ILE A 48 -4.96 3.27 9.21
N HIS A 49 -5.44 3.06 10.43
CA HIS A 49 -6.72 2.37 10.70
C HIS A 49 -7.97 3.24 10.52
N ALA A 50 -7.95 4.08 9.49
CA ALA A 50 -9.02 5.02 9.14
C ALA A 50 -9.25 5.10 7.62
N GLY A 51 -10.51 5.37 7.23
CA GLY A 51 -10.89 5.70 5.86
C GLY A 51 -10.58 7.15 5.49
N GLY A 52 -11.06 7.63 4.34
CA GLY A 52 -10.96 9.06 3.97
C GLY A 52 -9.56 9.54 3.57
N ARG A 53 -8.55 8.66 3.54
CA ARG A 53 -7.14 8.98 3.26
C ARG A 53 -6.92 9.81 1.99
N GLY A 54 -7.66 9.53 0.92
CA GLY A 54 -7.55 10.30 -0.33
C GLY A 54 -7.97 11.76 -0.17
N LYS A 55 -9.08 12.03 0.53
CA LYS A 55 -9.52 13.41 0.82
C LYS A 55 -8.54 14.14 1.75
N GLY A 56 -7.87 13.41 2.63
CA GLY A 56 -6.83 13.94 3.51
C GLY A 56 -5.43 14.02 2.90
N GLY A 57 -5.27 13.79 1.59
CA GLY A 57 -3.97 13.86 0.91
C GLY A 57 -3.02 12.67 1.15
N GLY A 58 -3.45 11.66 1.90
CA GLY A 58 -2.65 10.45 2.19
C GLY A 58 -2.70 9.37 1.10
N VAL A 59 -3.16 9.68 -0.11
CA VAL A 59 -3.12 8.80 -1.29
C VAL A 59 -2.68 9.65 -2.48
N GLN A 60 -1.50 9.36 -3.04
CA GLN A 60 -0.89 10.12 -4.14
C GLN A 60 -0.44 9.20 -5.26
N LEU A 61 -0.51 9.68 -6.51
CA LEU A 61 -0.04 9.00 -7.72
C LEU A 61 1.41 9.39 -8.02
#